data_AF-A0A1U7NDD3-F1
#
_entry.id   AF-A0A1U7NDD3-F1
#
_cell.length_a   1.000
_cell.length_b   1.000
_cell.length_c   1.000
_cell.angle_alpha   90.00
_cell.angle_beta   90.00
_cell.angle_gamma   90.00
#
_symmetry.space_group_name_H-M   'P 1'
#
loop_
_entity.id
_entity.type
_entity.pdbx_description
1 polymer ?
#
loop_
_entity_poly.entity_id
_entity_poly.type
_entity_poly.pdbx_seq_one_letter_code
_entity_poly.pdbx_strand_id
1 'polypeptide(L)'
;MNSLIEGLEQFYDAFESQIDLLDERQEAIEKRYTQAPGMTVRYVLASHDALEALSKRYPYTGSLLNVDSDLSKRIVDKTFAYAKMNTKPNPSRYFGDLFEEQILEHYQELANKKVNKDLDNGILAAIELEADLLLSEEQKESSMAVDQYVRDVIGSTRALSTPFIEKPSEINASPIYASAFHPSLLPARGDESYQAKLIQEELIAKGGIGDDEIDKNTIMFYQSYYGLRANSLSKFAPPRHSETYQRNGGEYFNAYSELVSGIHPNSRKSQEISPHIDRRWHLAAKMPDLDEGNQVIEEYGISAAFFWALVFDYLKFNTESSGQDVFDLENILLGISDGTLLVDDQKRASKLHEVLQALSMQPSYVSTIRKKVQEQIDFATDSSIPVEKTEIYRKMKNIQTWYKPEWIGLETEETVHPAAQKLDVSLFEIPLIMKAAMPASETNDERLLKLLQVMLKESASYLAGFSSPEELAGKIRTFISDQYDKFTESLKNIEEKNTDAGNKFVHDSLVADELDTAAIFLQENGVYDLAAEMIKNAKDRKA
;
A
#
# COMPACT_ATOMS: atom_id res chain seq x y z
N MET A 1 61.76 -35.20 -45.46
CA MET A 1 61.86 -35.24 -43.98
C MET A 1 61.76 -33.84 -43.38
N ASN A 2 62.57 -32.86 -43.82
CA ASN A 2 62.53 -31.50 -43.25
C ASN A 2 61.14 -30.82 -43.30
N SER A 3 60.36 -30.97 -44.37
CA SER A 3 59.01 -30.38 -44.47
C SER A 3 58.01 -30.94 -43.43
N LEU A 4 58.18 -32.19 -43.00
CA LEU A 4 57.31 -32.82 -41.99
C LEU A 4 57.67 -32.38 -40.58
N ILE A 5 58.96 -32.24 -40.29
CA ILE A 5 59.47 -31.73 -39.02
C ILE A 5 58.94 -30.31 -38.81
N GLU A 6 59.07 -29.46 -39.84
CA GLU A 6 58.54 -28.09 -39.81
C GLU A 6 57.02 -28.06 -39.65
N GLY A 7 56.28 -29.00 -40.26
CA GLY A 7 54.83 -29.10 -40.08
C GLY A 7 54.41 -29.50 -38.65
N LEU A 8 55.20 -30.36 -37.99
CA LEU A 8 54.97 -30.77 -36.60
C LEU A 8 55.34 -29.66 -35.61
N GLU A 9 56.45 -28.96 -35.82
CA GLU A 9 56.84 -27.80 -35.02
C GLU A 9 55.74 -26.73 -35.05
N GLN A 10 55.26 -26.38 -36.25
CA GLN A 10 54.18 -25.39 -36.41
C GLN A 10 52.83 -25.85 -35.84
N PHE A 11 52.58 -27.17 -35.78
CA PHE A 11 51.41 -27.72 -35.09
C PHE A 11 51.55 -27.55 -33.56
N TYR A 12 52.71 -27.91 -32.98
CA TYR A 12 52.92 -27.79 -31.53
C TYR A 12 52.93 -26.32 -31.07
N ASP A 13 53.51 -25.41 -31.85
CA ASP A 13 53.46 -23.96 -31.57
C ASP A 13 52.01 -23.44 -31.58
N ALA A 14 51.21 -23.87 -32.56
CA ALA A 14 49.79 -23.52 -32.62
C ALA A 14 48.99 -24.18 -31.48
N PHE A 15 49.34 -25.40 -31.10
CA PHE A 15 48.68 -26.17 -30.04
C PHE A 15 48.90 -25.53 -28.66
N GLU A 16 50.11 -25.07 -28.35
CA GLU A 16 50.41 -24.33 -27.11
C GLU A 16 49.53 -23.09 -26.97
N SER A 17 49.46 -22.27 -28.04
CA SER A 17 48.60 -21.08 -28.04
C SER A 17 47.09 -21.40 -27.91
N GLN A 18 46.63 -22.56 -28.39
CA GLN A 18 45.24 -22.97 -28.22
C GLN A 18 44.95 -23.50 -26.80
N ILE A 19 45.94 -24.09 -26.13
CA ILE A 19 45.81 -24.47 -24.72
C ILE A 19 45.67 -23.23 -23.84
N ASP A 20 46.46 -22.18 -24.05
CA ASP A 20 46.33 -20.94 -23.27
C ASP A 20 44.92 -20.33 -23.39
N LEU A 21 44.29 -20.43 -24.57
CA LEU A 21 42.90 -19.99 -24.79
C LEU A 21 41.86 -20.86 -24.05
N LEU A 22 42.18 -22.10 -23.70
CA LEU A 22 41.28 -22.95 -22.92
C LEU A 22 41.17 -22.49 -21.47
N ASP A 23 42.29 -22.05 -20.88
CA ASP A 23 42.30 -21.53 -19.51
C ASP A 23 41.40 -20.28 -19.40
N GLU A 24 41.51 -19.36 -20.37
CA GLU A 24 40.62 -18.19 -20.47
C GLU A 24 39.14 -18.59 -20.64
N ARG A 25 38.86 -19.63 -21.44
CA ARG A 25 37.50 -20.14 -21.64
C ARG A 25 36.94 -20.78 -20.36
N GLN A 26 37.77 -21.51 -19.63
CA GLN A 26 37.38 -22.12 -18.36
C GLN A 26 36.99 -21.02 -17.36
N GLU A 27 37.82 -20.00 -17.19
CA GLU A 27 37.49 -18.87 -16.32
C GLU A 27 36.20 -18.15 -16.75
N ALA A 28 35.99 -17.99 -18.05
CA ALA A 28 34.77 -17.34 -18.59
C ALA A 28 33.52 -18.17 -18.30
N ILE A 29 33.60 -19.50 -18.38
CA ILE A 29 32.52 -20.42 -18.02
C ILE A 29 32.22 -20.31 -16.53
N GLU A 30 33.24 -20.36 -15.67
CA GLU A 30 33.07 -20.26 -14.22
C GLU A 30 32.40 -18.93 -13.82
N LYS A 31 32.84 -17.81 -14.40
CA LYS A 31 32.24 -16.49 -14.16
C LYS A 31 30.78 -16.41 -14.62
N ARG A 32 30.42 -17.09 -15.71
CA ARG A 32 29.06 -17.06 -16.28
C ARG A 32 28.03 -17.73 -15.37
N TYR A 33 28.41 -18.80 -14.69
CA TYR A 33 27.49 -19.61 -13.86
C TYR A 33 27.61 -19.33 -12.36
N THR A 34 28.61 -18.56 -11.94
CA THR A 34 28.73 -18.10 -10.55
C THR A 34 27.55 -17.20 -10.19
N GLN A 35 26.91 -17.46 -9.04
CA GLN A 35 25.76 -16.68 -8.59
C GLN A 35 26.18 -15.24 -8.25
N ALA A 36 25.66 -14.28 -9.00
CA ALA A 36 25.81 -12.86 -8.73
C ALA A 36 24.56 -12.29 -8.01
N PRO A 37 24.72 -11.22 -7.20
CA PRO A 37 23.58 -10.50 -6.63
C PRO A 37 22.59 -10.06 -7.72
N GLY A 38 21.31 -10.39 -7.56
CA GLY A 38 20.25 -10.05 -8.50
C GLY A 38 19.91 -11.12 -9.54
N MET A 39 20.62 -12.27 -9.54
CA MET A 39 20.22 -13.42 -10.35
C MET A 39 18.99 -14.14 -9.76
N THR A 40 18.06 -14.53 -10.61
CA THR A 40 16.85 -15.30 -10.25
C THR A 40 17.01 -16.81 -10.46
N VAL A 41 18.16 -17.23 -10.99
CA VAL A 41 18.47 -18.62 -11.35
C VAL A 41 19.66 -19.11 -10.55
N ARG A 42 19.56 -20.33 -10.01
CA ARG A 42 20.68 -21.07 -9.43
C ARG A 42 21.08 -22.20 -10.37
N TYR A 43 22.35 -22.22 -10.77
CA TYR A 43 22.95 -23.36 -11.44
C TYR A 43 23.55 -24.30 -10.41
N VAL A 44 23.33 -25.60 -10.59
CA VAL A 44 23.83 -26.67 -9.72
C VAL A 44 25.05 -27.30 -10.40
N LEU A 45 26.07 -27.69 -9.63
CA LEU A 45 27.36 -28.22 -10.08
C LEU A 45 28.19 -27.26 -10.95
N ALA A 46 27.95 -25.95 -10.83
CA ALA A 46 28.56 -24.94 -11.70
C ALA A 46 29.46 -23.93 -10.96
N SER A 47 29.63 -24.07 -9.64
CA SER A 47 30.61 -23.28 -8.90
C SER A 47 32.04 -23.75 -9.21
N HIS A 48 33.02 -22.85 -9.05
CA HIS A 48 34.44 -23.18 -9.22
C HIS A 48 34.83 -24.43 -8.41
N ASP A 49 34.49 -24.45 -7.11
CA ASP A 49 34.79 -25.58 -6.22
C ASP A 49 34.14 -26.88 -6.68
N ALA A 50 32.90 -26.83 -7.18
CA ALA A 50 32.19 -28.02 -7.66
C ALA A 50 32.81 -28.54 -8.97
N LEU A 51 33.16 -27.66 -9.90
CA LEU A 51 33.81 -28.03 -11.16
C LEU A 51 35.22 -28.59 -10.92
N GLU A 52 35.99 -27.99 -10.01
CA GLU A 52 37.31 -28.51 -9.62
C GLU A 52 37.18 -29.89 -8.96
N ALA A 53 36.25 -30.06 -8.02
CA ALA A 53 35.99 -31.35 -7.38
C ALA A 53 35.51 -32.42 -8.38
N LEU A 54 34.66 -32.04 -9.34
CA LEU A 54 34.18 -32.92 -10.40
C LEU A 54 35.34 -33.38 -11.30
N SER A 55 36.24 -32.47 -11.68
CA SER A 55 37.43 -32.79 -12.48
C SER A 55 38.38 -33.76 -11.76
N LYS A 56 38.54 -33.61 -10.43
CA LYS A 56 39.31 -34.53 -9.59
C LYS A 56 38.66 -35.91 -9.46
N ARG A 57 37.32 -35.97 -9.42
CA ARG A 57 36.55 -37.22 -9.33
C ARG A 57 36.58 -38.04 -10.61
N TYR A 58 36.60 -37.38 -11.77
CA TYR A 58 36.65 -38.02 -13.09
C TYR A 58 37.95 -37.70 -13.83
N PRO A 59 39.11 -38.15 -13.33
CA PRO A 59 40.38 -37.85 -13.98
C PRO A 59 40.45 -38.52 -15.36
N TYR A 60 41.22 -37.92 -16.25
CA TYR A 60 41.59 -38.57 -17.50
C TYR A 60 42.43 -39.82 -17.18
N THR A 61 41.97 -40.98 -17.63
CA THR A 61 42.58 -42.29 -17.35
C THR A 61 43.39 -42.82 -18.54
N GLY A 62 43.66 -41.99 -19.55
CA GLY A 62 44.51 -42.39 -20.67
C GLY A 62 45.94 -42.64 -20.22
N SER A 63 46.60 -43.61 -20.85
CA SER A 63 48.00 -43.95 -20.59
C SER A 63 48.85 -43.58 -21.80
N LEU A 64 50.11 -43.16 -21.57
CA LEU A 64 51.13 -43.00 -22.61
C LEU A 64 51.33 -44.27 -23.45
N LEU A 65 50.94 -45.43 -22.93
CA LEU A 65 51.04 -46.73 -23.60
C LEU A 65 49.83 -47.04 -24.52
N ASN A 66 48.70 -46.34 -24.35
CA ASN A 66 47.46 -46.53 -25.12
C ASN A 66 46.99 -45.18 -25.66
N VAL A 67 47.75 -44.63 -26.62
CA VAL A 67 47.35 -43.44 -27.35
C VAL A 67 46.25 -43.83 -28.34
N ASP A 68 45.16 -43.07 -28.37
CA ASP A 68 44.05 -43.30 -29.30
C ASP A 68 44.57 -43.23 -30.75
N SER A 69 44.48 -44.37 -31.45
CA SER A 69 45.05 -44.52 -32.80
C SER A 69 44.35 -43.64 -33.83
N ASP A 70 43.05 -43.36 -33.62
CA ASP A 70 42.24 -42.61 -34.56
C ASP A 70 42.50 -41.12 -34.41
N LEU A 71 42.62 -40.61 -33.17
CA LEU A 71 43.03 -39.24 -32.92
C LEU A 71 44.46 -38.99 -33.43
N SER A 72 45.38 -39.92 -33.14
CA SER A 72 46.78 -39.82 -33.59
C SER A 72 46.89 -39.78 -35.11
N LYS A 73 46.12 -40.65 -35.79
CA LYS A 73 46.05 -40.68 -37.25
C LYS A 73 45.51 -39.35 -37.80
N ARG A 74 44.43 -38.81 -37.23
CA ARG A 74 43.84 -37.52 -37.62
C ARG A 74 44.84 -36.36 -37.52
N ILE A 75 45.57 -36.28 -36.40
CA ILE A 75 46.61 -35.27 -36.19
C ILE A 75 47.72 -35.41 -37.24
N VAL A 76 48.26 -36.63 -37.38
CA VAL A 76 49.35 -36.93 -38.31
C VAL A 76 48.95 -36.65 -39.76
N ASP A 77 47.77 -37.07 -40.20
CA ASP A 77 47.26 -36.86 -41.55
C ASP A 77 47.10 -35.37 -41.87
N LYS A 78 46.59 -34.56 -40.93
CA LYS A 78 46.42 -33.11 -41.11
C LYS A 78 47.76 -32.37 -41.09
N THR A 79 48.71 -32.78 -40.26
CA THR A 79 50.09 -32.26 -40.30
C THR A 79 50.82 -32.65 -41.58
N PHE A 80 50.63 -33.87 -42.08
CA PHE A 80 51.17 -34.30 -43.39
C PHE A 80 50.55 -33.51 -44.55
N ALA A 81 49.26 -33.21 -44.49
CA ALA A 81 48.59 -32.39 -45.49
C ALA A 81 49.19 -30.99 -45.53
N TYR A 82 49.37 -30.36 -44.37
CA TYR A 82 50.03 -29.04 -44.25
C TYR A 82 51.46 -29.06 -44.79
N ALA A 83 52.26 -30.07 -44.43
CA ALA A 83 53.64 -30.23 -44.88
C ALA A 83 53.80 -30.44 -46.40
N LYS A 84 52.72 -30.84 -47.10
CA LYS A 84 52.69 -31.05 -48.56
C LYS A 84 52.14 -29.85 -49.34
N MET A 85 51.64 -28.81 -48.67
CA MET A 85 51.10 -27.62 -49.35
C MET A 85 52.23 -26.73 -49.88
N ASN A 86 52.14 -26.32 -51.15
CA ASN A 86 53.10 -25.41 -51.77
C ASN A 86 53.02 -23.99 -51.20
N THR A 87 51.84 -23.56 -50.76
CA THR A 87 51.58 -22.29 -50.08
C THR A 87 51.01 -22.59 -48.71
N LYS A 88 51.81 -22.37 -47.65
CA LYS A 88 51.42 -22.70 -46.29
C LYS A 88 50.44 -21.64 -45.75
N PRO A 89 49.22 -22.03 -45.34
CA PRO A 89 48.29 -21.13 -44.67
C PRO A 89 48.81 -20.76 -43.28
N ASN A 90 48.21 -19.75 -42.63
CA ASN A 90 48.56 -19.40 -41.25
C ASN A 90 48.40 -20.64 -40.33
N PRO A 91 49.46 -21.09 -39.63
CA PRO A 91 49.43 -22.29 -38.80
C PRO A 91 48.33 -22.27 -37.73
N SER A 92 48.18 -21.15 -37.01
CA SER A 92 47.20 -21.01 -35.93
C SER A 92 45.77 -21.15 -36.44
N ARG A 93 45.47 -20.61 -37.62
CA ARG A 93 44.14 -20.77 -38.23
C ARG A 93 43.92 -22.17 -38.78
N TYR A 94 44.93 -22.76 -39.43
CA TYR A 94 44.82 -24.07 -40.07
C TYR A 94 44.72 -25.23 -39.07
N PHE A 95 45.52 -25.15 -38.00
CA PHE A 95 45.50 -26.13 -36.91
C PHE A 95 44.45 -25.80 -35.84
N GLY A 96 43.92 -24.58 -35.78
CA GLY A 96 42.77 -24.22 -34.94
C GLY A 96 41.57 -25.12 -35.20
N ASP A 97 41.22 -25.35 -36.47
CA ASP A 97 40.11 -26.26 -36.82
C ASP A 97 40.42 -27.73 -36.42
N LEU A 98 41.70 -28.15 -36.41
CA LEU A 98 42.08 -29.48 -35.92
C LEU A 98 41.86 -29.57 -34.40
N PHE A 99 42.20 -28.51 -33.68
CA PHE A 99 42.07 -28.44 -32.25
C PHE A 99 40.60 -28.46 -31.82
N GLU A 100 39.77 -27.58 -32.37
CA GLU A 100 38.35 -27.46 -32.02
C GLU A 100 37.52 -28.67 -32.47
N GLU A 101 37.61 -29.05 -33.75
CA GLU A 101 36.71 -30.04 -34.34
C GLU A 101 37.19 -31.49 -34.20
N GLN A 102 38.41 -31.73 -33.69
CA GLN A 102 38.92 -33.11 -33.63
C GLN A 102 39.56 -33.44 -32.29
N ILE A 103 40.38 -32.54 -31.73
CA ILE A 103 41.03 -32.80 -30.45
C ILE A 103 40.02 -32.54 -29.30
N LEU A 104 39.42 -31.37 -29.26
CA LEU A 104 38.46 -31.00 -28.22
C LEU A 104 37.20 -31.85 -28.29
N GLU A 105 36.60 -32.04 -29.46
CA GLU A 105 35.42 -32.91 -29.61
C GLU A 105 35.70 -34.34 -29.09
N HIS A 106 36.86 -34.91 -29.39
CA HIS A 106 37.24 -36.23 -28.88
C HIS A 106 37.30 -36.28 -27.36
N TYR A 107 37.94 -35.30 -26.71
CA TYR A 107 38.01 -35.26 -25.25
C TYR A 107 36.65 -34.93 -24.61
N GLN A 108 35.83 -34.11 -25.24
CA GLN A 108 34.45 -33.84 -24.82
C GLN A 108 33.60 -35.11 -24.87
N GLU A 109 33.68 -35.90 -25.95
CA GLU A 109 32.99 -37.19 -26.03
C GLU A 109 33.43 -38.17 -24.96
N LEU A 110 34.74 -38.24 -24.69
CA LEU A 110 35.29 -39.11 -23.63
C LEU A 110 34.83 -38.66 -22.24
N ALA A 111 34.82 -37.36 -21.97
CA ALA A 111 34.30 -36.80 -20.74
C ALA A 111 32.80 -37.07 -20.62
N ASN A 112 32.01 -36.77 -21.64
CA ASN A 112 30.56 -37.02 -21.67
C ASN A 112 30.21 -38.48 -21.43
N LYS A 113 30.92 -39.44 -22.05
CA LYS A 113 30.69 -40.88 -21.82
C LYS A 113 30.92 -41.30 -20.37
N LYS A 114 31.89 -40.68 -19.69
CA LYS A 114 32.20 -40.98 -18.28
C LYS A 114 31.24 -40.26 -17.32
N VAL A 115 30.97 -38.99 -17.60
CA VAL A 115 30.27 -38.07 -16.70
C VAL A 115 28.74 -38.19 -16.84
N ASN A 116 28.20 -38.39 -18.05
CA ASN A 116 26.75 -38.47 -18.26
C ASN A 116 26.08 -39.63 -17.53
N LYS A 117 26.82 -40.70 -17.22
CA LYS A 117 26.28 -41.83 -16.46
C LYS A 117 25.84 -41.41 -15.05
N ASP A 118 26.54 -40.46 -14.45
CA ASP A 118 26.29 -40.02 -13.08
C ASP A 118 25.52 -38.67 -13.04
N LEU A 119 25.60 -37.84 -14.10
CA LEU A 119 24.90 -36.55 -14.19
C LEU A 119 23.50 -36.59 -14.82
N ASP A 120 23.14 -37.57 -15.67
CA ASP A 120 21.81 -37.63 -16.32
C ASP A 120 20.73 -38.28 -15.42
N ASN A 121 20.77 -37.98 -14.13
CA ASN A 121 19.87 -38.55 -13.11
C ASN A 121 18.83 -37.55 -12.59
N GLY A 122 18.76 -36.36 -13.20
CA GLY A 122 17.83 -35.30 -12.85
C GLY A 122 18.37 -34.32 -11.79
N ILE A 123 17.65 -33.22 -11.61
CA ILE A 123 18.09 -32.08 -10.79
C ILE A 123 18.36 -32.42 -9.31
N LEU A 124 17.57 -33.29 -8.68
CA LEU A 124 17.79 -33.65 -7.28
C LEU A 124 19.08 -34.46 -7.09
N ALA A 125 19.34 -35.41 -7.99
CA ALA A 125 20.58 -36.17 -7.99
C ALA A 125 21.80 -35.25 -8.23
N ALA A 126 21.65 -34.21 -9.06
CA ALA A 126 22.69 -33.21 -9.26
C ALA A 126 22.96 -32.39 -7.98
N ILE A 127 21.93 -32.02 -7.21
CA ILE A 127 22.08 -31.32 -5.92
C ILE A 127 22.72 -32.23 -4.87
N GLU A 128 22.34 -33.50 -4.81
CA GLU A 128 22.94 -34.49 -3.91
C GLU A 128 24.42 -34.73 -4.25
N LEU A 129 24.76 -34.80 -5.54
CA LEU A 129 26.15 -34.89 -5.98
C LEU A 129 26.93 -33.61 -5.64
N GLU A 130 26.32 -32.44 -5.78
CA GLU A 130 26.94 -31.16 -5.35
C GLU A 130 27.24 -31.19 -3.85
N ALA A 131 26.30 -31.67 -3.03
CA ALA A 131 26.51 -31.85 -1.60
C ALA A 131 27.67 -32.82 -1.30
N ASP A 132 27.73 -33.96 -1.98
CA ASP A 132 28.82 -34.93 -1.82
C ASP A 132 30.19 -34.36 -2.25
N LEU A 133 30.24 -33.47 -3.23
CA LEU A 133 31.51 -32.86 -3.65
C LEU A 133 31.98 -31.74 -2.70
N LEU A 134 31.06 -30.96 -2.13
CA LEU A 134 31.39 -29.75 -1.39
C LEU A 134 31.44 -29.93 0.13
N LEU A 135 30.71 -30.89 0.69
CA LEU A 135 30.74 -31.17 2.13
C LEU A 135 32.05 -31.85 2.53
N SER A 136 32.62 -31.47 3.66
CA SER A 136 33.80 -32.16 4.21
C SER A 136 33.43 -33.56 4.71
N GLU A 137 34.40 -34.48 4.77
CA GLU A 137 34.16 -35.84 5.27
C GLU A 137 33.60 -35.84 6.71
N GLU A 138 34.03 -34.91 7.56
CA GLU A 138 33.46 -34.71 8.92
C GLU A 138 31.98 -34.26 8.89
N GLN A 139 31.58 -33.48 7.87
CA GLN A 139 30.19 -33.08 7.69
C GLN A 139 29.33 -34.21 7.13
N LYS A 140 29.90 -35.06 6.25
CA LYS A 140 29.21 -36.23 5.68
C LYS A 140 28.96 -37.34 6.70
N GLU A 141 29.78 -37.47 7.74
CA GLU A 141 29.55 -38.41 8.85
C GLU A 141 28.22 -38.16 9.58
N SER A 142 27.68 -36.93 9.50
CA SER A 142 26.32 -36.65 9.91
C SER A 142 25.34 -37.16 8.85
N SER A 143 24.61 -38.22 9.19
CA SER A 143 23.57 -38.87 8.36
C SER A 143 22.50 -37.92 7.78
N MET A 144 22.43 -36.66 8.21
CA MET A 144 21.44 -35.67 7.77
C MET A 144 22.02 -34.47 7.01
N ALA A 145 23.34 -34.40 6.82
CA ALA A 145 23.98 -33.21 6.23
C ALA A 145 23.60 -32.99 4.76
N VAL A 146 23.54 -34.07 3.97
CA VAL A 146 23.11 -34.00 2.56
C VAL A 146 21.65 -33.57 2.46
N ASP A 147 20.76 -34.08 3.32
CA ASP A 147 19.35 -33.68 3.35
C ASP A 147 19.18 -32.19 3.64
N GLN A 148 19.86 -31.71 4.68
CA GLN A 148 19.81 -30.30 5.05
C GLN A 148 20.33 -29.43 3.90
N TYR A 149 21.41 -29.82 3.23
CA TYR A 149 21.94 -29.11 2.07
C TYR A 149 20.92 -29.02 0.94
N VAL A 150 20.26 -30.12 0.58
CA VAL A 150 19.24 -30.14 -0.47
C VAL A 150 18.06 -29.21 -0.11
N ARG A 151 17.59 -29.26 1.14
CA ARG A 151 16.52 -28.38 1.63
C ARG A 151 16.92 -26.91 1.60
N ASP A 152 18.15 -26.59 1.97
CA ASP A 152 18.68 -25.23 1.96
C ASP A 152 18.81 -24.70 0.52
N VAL A 153 19.24 -25.53 -0.43
CA VAL A 153 19.31 -25.17 -1.86
C VAL A 153 17.92 -24.90 -2.43
N ILE A 154 16.95 -25.79 -2.17
CA ILE A 154 15.56 -25.60 -2.61
C ILE A 154 14.95 -24.36 -1.95
N GLY A 155 15.14 -24.19 -0.63
CA GLY A 155 14.61 -23.08 0.15
C GLY A 155 15.16 -21.72 -0.29
N SER A 156 16.47 -21.62 -0.44
CA SER A 156 17.14 -20.39 -0.91
C SER A 156 16.76 -20.04 -2.34
N THR A 157 16.64 -21.04 -3.23
CA THR A 157 16.25 -20.83 -4.63
C THR A 157 14.77 -20.42 -4.73
N ARG A 158 13.89 -21.01 -3.93
CA ARG A 158 12.50 -20.56 -3.80
C ARG A 158 12.43 -19.11 -3.34
N ALA A 159 13.28 -18.69 -2.40
CA ALA A 159 13.32 -17.30 -1.94
C ALA A 159 13.70 -16.30 -3.06
N LEU A 160 14.47 -16.73 -4.08
CA LEU A 160 14.76 -15.90 -5.25
C LEU A 160 13.52 -15.58 -6.10
N SER A 161 12.46 -16.39 -5.99
CA SER A 161 11.17 -16.12 -6.66
C SER A 161 10.31 -15.08 -5.95
N THR A 162 10.75 -14.57 -4.79
CA THR A 162 10.00 -13.54 -4.05
C THR A 162 9.86 -12.29 -4.91
N PRO A 163 8.63 -11.77 -5.12
CA PRO A 163 8.44 -10.58 -5.93
C PRO A 163 9.13 -9.36 -5.33
N PHE A 164 9.55 -8.44 -6.20
CA PHE A 164 10.22 -7.20 -5.83
C PHE A 164 9.23 -6.16 -5.28
N ILE A 165 8.57 -6.51 -4.18
CA ILE A 165 7.70 -5.65 -3.41
C ILE A 165 8.11 -5.69 -1.95
N GLU A 166 7.78 -4.64 -1.21
CA GLU A 166 7.92 -4.67 0.24
C GLU A 166 7.08 -5.81 0.81
N LYS A 167 7.59 -6.49 1.85
CA LYS A 167 6.79 -7.48 2.57
C LYS A 167 5.55 -6.78 3.14
N PRO A 168 4.34 -7.25 2.80
CA PRO A 168 3.11 -6.64 3.29
C PRO A 168 3.10 -6.63 4.82
N SER A 169 2.64 -5.52 5.38
CA SER A 169 2.60 -5.31 6.84
C SER A 169 1.48 -6.11 7.53
N GLU A 170 0.51 -6.62 6.76
CA GLU A 170 -0.60 -7.41 7.28
C GLU A 170 -0.21 -8.87 7.54
N ILE A 171 -0.63 -9.38 8.70
CA ILE A 171 -0.33 -10.72 9.23
C ILE A 171 -0.77 -11.87 8.28
N ASN A 172 -1.67 -11.60 7.35
CA ASN A 172 -2.35 -12.62 6.55
C ASN A 172 -2.01 -12.64 5.05
N ALA A 173 -1.09 -11.80 4.58
CA ALA A 173 -0.62 -11.89 3.19
C ALA A 173 0.40 -13.04 3.04
N SER A 174 -0.03 -14.27 3.32
CA SER A 174 0.79 -15.44 3.06
C SER A 174 0.98 -15.56 1.55
N PRO A 175 2.22 -15.68 1.07
CA PRO A 175 2.46 -15.88 -0.35
C PRO A 175 1.87 -17.21 -0.82
N ILE A 176 1.35 -17.20 -2.04
CA ILE A 176 0.98 -18.40 -2.77
C ILE A 176 2.26 -18.92 -3.41
N TYR A 177 2.71 -20.08 -2.93
CA TYR A 177 3.82 -20.80 -3.52
C TYR A 177 3.31 -21.70 -4.64
N ALA A 178 4.05 -21.74 -5.74
CA ALA A 178 3.89 -22.71 -6.79
C ALA A 178 5.26 -23.17 -7.27
N SER A 179 5.33 -24.42 -7.73
CA SER A 179 6.51 -24.91 -8.43
C SER A 179 6.12 -25.84 -9.57
N ALA A 180 6.96 -25.91 -10.59
CA ALA A 180 6.82 -26.84 -11.69
C ALA A 180 8.12 -27.62 -11.88
N PHE A 181 8.00 -28.92 -12.13
CA PHE A 181 9.13 -29.82 -12.30
C PHE A 181 8.75 -30.99 -13.20
N HIS A 182 9.74 -31.68 -13.79
CA HIS A 182 9.46 -32.80 -14.69
C HIS A 182 8.75 -33.97 -13.96
N PRO A 183 7.72 -34.62 -14.53
CA PRO A 183 6.94 -35.67 -13.85
C PRO A 183 7.74 -36.90 -13.40
N SER A 184 8.94 -37.12 -13.93
CA SER A 184 9.83 -38.19 -13.45
C SER A 184 10.27 -38.04 -12.00
N LEU A 185 10.16 -36.83 -11.42
CA LEU A 185 10.42 -36.60 -9.99
C LEU A 185 9.22 -36.98 -9.11
N LEU A 186 8.04 -37.25 -9.66
CA LEU A 186 6.90 -37.64 -8.85
C LEU A 186 7.16 -39.01 -8.19
N PRO A 187 7.02 -39.13 -6.87
CA PRO A 187 7.22 -40.39 -6.19
C PRO A 187 6.19 -41.43 -6.63
N ALA A 188 6.63 -42.68 -6.79
CA ALA A 188 5.72 -43.78 -7.06
C ALA A 188 4.74 -43.99 -5.90
N ARG A 189 3.56 -44.52 -6.19
CA ARG A 189 2.54 -44.74 -5.16
C ARG A 189 3.05 -45.70 -4.07
N GLY A 190 3.15 -45.21 -2.84
CA GLY A 190 3.64 -45.98 -1.69
C GLY A 190 5.16 -45.99 -1.53
N ASP A 191 5.89 -45.15 -2.27
CA ASP A 191 7.31 -44.93 -2.03
C ASP A 191 7.54 -44.12 -0.75
N GLU A 192 8.25 -44.71 0.21
CA GLU A 192 8.64 -44.09 1.48
C GLU A 192 10.12 -43.69 1.51
N SER A 193 10.78 -43.69 0.35
CA SER A 193 12.16 -43.24 0.21
C SER A 193 12.36 -41.82 0.74
N TYR A 194 13.59 -41.53 1.12
CA TYR A 194 13.99 -40.21 1.59
C TYR A 194 13.66 -39.12 0.53
N GLN A 195 13.95 -39.38 -0.74
CA GLN A 195 13.65 -38.48 -1.85
C GLN A 195 12.15 -38.28 -2.04
N ALA A 196 11.34 -39.33 -1.92
CA ALA A 196 9.88 -39.21 -1.99
C ALA A 196 9.32 -38.29 -0.90
N LYS A 197 9.83 -38.40 0.34
CA LYS A 197 9.44 -37.50 1.45
C LYS A 197 9.86 -36.06 1.21
N LEU A 198 11.10 -35.85 0.76
CA LEU A 198 11.60 -34.52 0.40
C LEU A 198 10.73 -33.85 -0.66
N ILE A 199 10.42 -34.56 -1.75
CA ILE A 199 9.59 -34.04 -2.85
C ILE A 199 8.17 -33.73 -2.36
N GLN A 200 7.61 -34.61 -1.54
CA GLN A 200 6.27 -34.41 -0.97
C GLN A 200 6.22 -33.16 -0.09
N GLU A 201 7.21 -32.94 0.78
CA GLU A 201 7.25 -31.83 1.74
C GLU A 201 7.66 -30.49 1.10
N GLU A 202 8.69 -30.50 0.26
CA GLU A 202 9.28 -29.26 -0.28
C GLU A 202 8.67 -28.83 -1.60
N LEU A 203 8.18 -29.74 -2.44
CA LEU A 203 7.62 -29.37 -3.74
C LEU A 203 6.09 -29.49 -3.71
N ILE A 204 5.56 -30.70 -3.52
CA ILE A 204 4.12 -30.97 -3.68
C ILE A 204 3.28 -30.25 -2.62
N ALA A 205 3.62 -30.35 -1.34
CA ALA A 205 2.91 -29.69 -0.25
C ALA A 205 2.92 -28.15 -0.36
N LYS A 206 3.85 -27.59 -1.13
CA LYS A 206 3.99 -26.15 -1.40
C LYS A 206 3.47 -25.77 -2.80
N GLY A 207 2.55 -26.55 -3.36
CA GLY A 207 1.88 -26.24 -4.63
C GLY A 207 2.65 -26.68 -5.89
N GLY A 208 3.53 -27.67 -5.76
CA GLY A 208 4.31 -28.22 -6.87
C GLY A 208 3.50 -29.13 -7.79
N ILE A 209 3.68 -28.98 -9.10
CA ILE A 209 3.00 -29.77 -10.14
C ILE A 209 4.06 -30.37 -11.09
N GLY A 210 3.82 -31.62 -11.51
CA GLY A 210 4.58 -32.26 -12.57
C GLY A 210 4.13 -31.75 -13.94
N ASP A 211 5.07 -31.25 -14.76
CA ASP A 211 4.81 -30.73 -16.10
C ASP A 211 5.88 -31.23 -17.09
N ASP A 212 5.44 -31.92 -18.15
CA ASP A 212 6.32 -32.52 -19.17
C ASP A 212 7.07 -31.47 -20.02
N GLU A 213 6.66 -30.19 -19.98
CA GLU A 213 7.38 -29.09 -20.63
C GLU A 213 8.64 -28.67 -19.86
N ILE A 214 8.76 -29.04 -18.58
CA ILE A 214 9.93 -28.73 -17.75
C ILE A 214 11.01 -29.80 -17.93
N ASP A 215 12.24 -29.38 -18.19
CA ASP A 215 13.39 -30.30 -18.30
C ASP A 215 13.66 -31.04 -16.97
N LYS A 216 14.15 -32.28 -17.05
CA LYS A 216 14.48 -33.14 -15.89
C LYS A 216 15.50 -32.50 -14.94
N ASN A 217 16.32 -31.58 -15.44
CA ASN A 217 17.35 -30.88 -14.69
C ASN A 217 16.90 -29.49 -14.23
N THR A 218 15.59 -29.20 -14.24
CA THR A 218 15.04 -27.90 -13.85
C THR A 218 13.91 -28.03 -12.84
N ILE A 219 13.92 -27.15 -11.83
CA ILE A 219 12.75 -26.86 -10.98
C ILE A 219 12.46 -25.37 -11.11
N MET A 220 11.24 -25.03 -11.51
CA MET A 220 10.79 -23.65 -11.58
C MET A 220 10.01 -23.30 -10.32
N PHE A 221 10.39 -22.23 -9.63
CA PHE A 221 9.66 -21.69 -8.49
C PHE A 221 8.94 -20.40 -8.87
N TYR A 222 7.72 -20.25 -8.37
CA TYR A 222 6.92 -19.05 -8.52
C TYR A 222 6.28 -18.69 -7.19
N GLN A 223 6.26 -17.40 -6.89
CA GLN A 223 5.64 -16.86 -5.70
C GLN A 223 4.80 -15.66 -6.06
N SER A 224 3.53 -15.64 -5.63
CA SER A 224 2.65 -14.49 -5.79
C SER A 224 2.01 -14.11 -4.47
N TYR A 225 1.58 -12.85 -4.37
CA TYR A 225 0.74 -12.37 -3.30
C TYR A 225 -0.62 -12.00 -3.90
N TYR A 226 -1.69 -12.44 -3.25
CA TYR A 226 -3.05 -12.11 -3.67
C TYR A 226 -3.71 -11.19 -2.65
N GLY A 227 -4.60 -10.30 -3.13
CA GLY A 227 -5.40 -9.43 -2.27
C GLY A 227 -4.62 -8.29 -1.62
N LEU A 228 -3.43 -7.95 -2.11
CA LEU A 228 -2.68 -6.80 -1.60
C LEU A 228 -3.42 -5.49 -1.90
N ARG A 229 -3.72 -4.74 -0.84
CA ARG A 229 -4.17 -3.35 -0.97
C ARG A 229 -2.97 -2.42 -0.88
N ALA A 230 -3.10 -1.20 -1.40
CA ALA A 230 -2.03 -0.21 -1.35
C ALA A 230 -1.62 0.08 0.10
N ASN A 231 -2.58 0.21 1.01
CA ASN A 231 -2.33 0.43 2.44
C ASN A 231 -1.69 -0.77 3.18
N SER A 232 -1.64 -1.96 2.55
CA SER A 232 -0.90 -3.11 3.07
C SER A 232 0.63 -2.93 2.90
N LEU A 233 1.06 -2.08 1.96
CA LEU A 233 2.46 -1.73 1.72
C LEU A 233 2.84 -0.51 2.57
N SER A 234 3.88 -0.63 3.39
CA SER A 234 4.15 0.38 4.43
C SER A 234 4.41 1.77 3.85
N LYS A 235 5.07 1.84 2.68
CA LYS A 235 5.36 3.12 2.00
C LYS A 235 4.12 3.88 1.50
N PHE A 236 3.03 3.17 1.20
CA PHE A 236 1.79 3.76 0.68
C PHE A 236 0.74 3.99 1.76
N ALA A 237 0.99 3.49 2.96
CA ALA A 237 -0.03 3.43 3.99
C ALA A 237 -0.12 4.74 4.79
N PRO A 238 -1.34 5.19 5.14
CA PRO A 238 -1.54 6.39 5.96
C PRO A 238 -1.00 6.18 7.39
N PRO A 239 -0.77 7.27 8.14
CA PRO A 239 -0.48 7.17 9.56
C PRO A 239 -1.65 6.48 10.28
N ARG A 240 -1.32 5.59 11.23
CA ARG A 240 -2.32 4.90 12.05
C ARG A 240 -1.93 5.00 13.50
N HIS A 241 -2.77 5.68 14.29
CA HIS A 241 -2.61 5.80 15.72
C HIS A 241 -3.84 5.17 16.38
N SER A 242 -3.60 4.09 17.11
CA SER A 242 -4.58 3.40 17.94
C SER A 242 -3.93 3.02 19.26
N GLU A 243 -4.71 2.63 20.26
CA GLU A 243 -4.20 2.28 21.60
C GLU A 243 -3.10 1.21 21.56
N THR A 244 -3.21 0.24 20.65
CA THR A 244 -2.29 -0.90 20.55
C THR A 244 -1.30 -0.82 19.40
N TYR A 245 -1.43 0.18 18.52
CA TYR A 245 -0.63 0.28 17.31
C TYR A 245 -0.41 1.73 16.88
N GLN A 246 0.87 2.11 16.76
CA GLN A 246 1.28 3.42 16.25
C GLN A 246 2.21 3.22 15.05
N ARG A 247 1.87 3.85 13.92
CA ARG A 247 2.67 3.87 12.70
C ARG A 247 2.59 5.26 12.07
N ASN A 248 3.73 5.81 11.70
CA ASN A 248 3.80 7.03 10.90
C ASN A 248 3.35 6.78 9.46
N GLY A 249 2.96 7.83 8.75
CA GLY A 249 2.62 7.73 7.33
C GLY A 249 3.83 7.26 6.51
N GLY A 250 3.57 6.41 5.51
CA GLY A 250 4.59 5.95 4.57
C GLY A 250 5.15 7.08 3.71
N GLU A 251 6.35 6.88 3.17
CA GLU A 251 7.06 7.87 2.35
C GLU A 251 6.23 8.39 1.17
N TYR A 252 5.59 7.49 0.42
CA TYR A 252 4.78 7.86 -0.75
C TYR A 252 3.44 8.47 -0.35
N PHE A 253 2.85 8.02 0.74
CA PHE A 253 1.64 8.62 1.29
C PHE A 253 1.89 10.08 1.71
N ASN A 254 2.99 10.33 2.44
CA ASN A 254 3.33 11.67 2.90
C ASN A 254 3.66 12.60 1.73
N ALA A 255 4.45 12.14 0.76
CA ALA A 255 4.79 12.92 -0.43
C ALA A 255 3.53 13.28 -1.26
N TYR A 256 2.61 12.32 -1.43
CA TYR A 256 1.33 12.58 -2.08
C TYR A 256 0.50 13.60 -1.29
N SER A 257 0.36 13.42 0.02
CA SER A 257 -0.41 14.31 0.91
C SER A 257 0.14 15.74 0.90
N GLU A 258 1.46 15.90 0.92
CA GLU A 258 2.13 17.20 0.82
C GLU A 258 1.84 17.86 -0.52
N LEU A 259 1.99 17.13 -1.63
CA LEU A 259 1.70 17.64 -2.98
C LEU A 259 0.23 18.12 -3.11
N VAL A 260 -0.72 17.28 -2.70
CA VAL A 260 -2.15 17.61 -2.86
C VAL A 260 -2.60 18.75 -1.94
N SER A 261 -1.93 18.95 -0.81
CA SER A 261 -2.21 20.09 0.08
C SER A 261 -1.94 21.45 -0.57
N GLY A 262 -1.04 21.51 -1.56
CA GLY A 262 -0.74 22.72 -2.34
C GLY A 262 -1.71 23.00 -3.50
N ILE A 263 -2.69 22.11 -3.73
CA ILE A 263 -3.67 22.23 -4.82
C ILE A 263 -4.89 23.02 -4.34
N HIS A 264 -5.15 24.17 -4.97
CA HIS A 264 -6.27 25.05 -4.60
C HIS A 264 -7.41 24.96 -5.63
N PRO A 265 -8.73 25.01 -5.31
CA PRO A 265 -9.82 24.91 -6.30
C PRO A 265 -9.76 25.90 -7.48
N ASN A 266 -9.14 27.06 -7.26
CA ASN A 266 -8.72 27.96 -8.33
C ASN A 266 -7.31 27.59 -8.82
N SER A 267 -7.21 27.18 -10.09
CA SER A 267 -5.95 26.79 -10.74
C SER A 267 -4.89 27.89 -10.74
N ARG A 268 -5.29 29.17 -10.80
CA ARG A 268 -4.36 30.31 -10.77
C ARG A 268 -3.69 30.52 -9.41
N LYS A 269 -4.23 29.90 -8.36
CA LYS A 269 -3.73 29.99 -6.98
C LYS A 269 -3.02 28.70 -6.52
N SER A 270 -3.06 27.65 -7.33
CA SER A 270 -2.38 26.39 -6.99
C SER A 270 -0.89 26.57 -7.16
N GLN A 271 -0.12 26.16 -6.15
CA GLN A 271 1.34 26.13 -6.24
C GLN A 271 1.81 24.85 -6.94
N GLU A 272 1.02 23.79 -6.84
CA GLU A 272 1.32 22.46 -7.35
C GLU A 272 0.44 22.04 -8.54
N ILE A 273 0.99 21.15 -9.37
CA ILE A 273 0.26 20.48 -10.46
C ILE A 273 -0.39 19.21 -9.90
N SER A 274 -1.66 18.99 -10.25
CA SER A 274 -2.36 17.76 -9.86
C SER A 274 -1.73 16.54 -10.52
N PRO A 275 -1.52 15.43 -9.78
CA PRO A 275 -1.08 14.16 -10.35
C PRO A 275 -2.19 13.47 -11.18
N HIS A 276 -3.43 13.93 -11.07
CA HIS A 276 -4.60 13.36 -11.72
C HIS A 276 -5.04 14.13 -12.96
N ILE A 277 -5.70 13.42 -13.90
CA ILE A 277 -6.32 14.01 -15.10
C ILE A 277 -7.39 15.02 -14.69
N ASP A 278 -8.28 14.64 -13.77
CA ASP A 278 -9.17 15.59 -13.12
C ASP A 278 -8.50 16.11 -11.84
N ARG A 279 -8.43 17.43 -11.75
CA ARG A 279 -7.72 18.12 -10.67
C ARG A 279 -8.32 17.90 -9.28
N ARG A 280 -9.52 17.34 -9.17
CA ARG A 280 -10.27 17.18 -7.92
C ARG A 280 -10.28 15.75 -7.40
N TRP A 281 -9.72 14.79 -8.14
CA TRP A 281 -9.69 13.38 -7.75
C TRP A 281 -8.84 13.09 -6.52
N HIS A 282 -8.07 14.05 -6.03
CA HIS A 282 -7.38 13.94 -4.74
C HIS A 282 -8.29 14.22 -3.53
N LEU A 283 -9.51 14.72 -3.74
CA LEU A 283 -10.45 15.07 -2.68
C LEU A 283 -11.35 13.88 -2.36
N ALA A 284 -11.48 13.52 -1.08
CA ALA A 284 -12.36 12.44 -0.61
C ALA A 284 -13.82 12.61 -1.09
N ALA A 285 -14.29 13.85 -1.23
CA ALA A 285 -15.63 14.16 -1.74
C ALA A 285 -15.83 13.82 -3.24
N LYS A 286 -14.77 13.52 -3.99
CA LYS A 286 -14.81 13.23 -5.42
C LYS A 286 -14.35 11.82 -5.76
N MET A 287 -13.38 11.31 -5.03
CA MET A 287 -12.91 9.95 -5.18
C MET A 287 -12.70 9.37 -3.79
N PRO A 288 -13.29 8.20 -3.48
CA PRO A 288 -13.01 7.50 -2.23
C PRO A 288 -11.52 7.23 -2.07
N ASP A 289 -11.03 7.31 -0.84
CA ASP A 289 -9.64 6.95 -0.53
C ASP A 289 -9.44 5.43 -0.69
N LEU A 290 -8.20 5.02 -0.98
CA LEU A 290 -7.81 3.61 -0.94
C LEU A 290 -7.85 3.04 0.49
N ASP A 291 -7.70 3.90 1.49
CA ASP A 291 -7.84 3.55 2.91
C ASP A 291 -9.14 4.14 3.49
N GLU A 292 -10.13 3.26 3.70
CA GLU A 292 -11.44 3.62 4.28
C GLU A 292 -11.31 4.29 5.66
N GLY A 293 -10.29 3.93 6.44
CA GLY A 293 -10.03 4.53 7.75
C GLY A 293 -9.53 5.97 7.64
N ASN A 294 -8.61 6.23 6.70
CA ASN A 294 -8.14 7.59 6.41
C ASN A 294 -9.29 8.47 5.91
N GLN A 295 -10.14 7.95 5.01
CA GLN A 295 -11.32 8.68 4.54
C GLN A 295 -12.24 9.12 5.68
N VAL A 296 -12.53 8.22 6.63
CA VAL A 296 -13.35 8.55 7.81
C VAL A 296 -12.69 9.65 8.65
N ILE A 297 -11.37 9.64 8.81
CA ILE A 297 -10.62 10.67 9.54
C ILE A 297 -10.70 12.03 8.82
N GLU A 298 -10.59 12.05 7.49
CA GLU A 298 -10.70 13.27 6.70
C GLU A 298 -12.12 13.86 6.75
N GLU A 299 -13.15 13.03 6.55
CA GLU A 299 -14.56 13.44 6.64
C GLU A 299 -14.92 13.96 8.05
N TYR A 300 -14.39 13.32 9.09
CA TYR A 300 -14.47 13.80 10.46
C TYR A 300 -13.81 15.18 10.60
N GLY A 301 -12.58 15.33 10.08
CA GLY A 301 -11.84 16.58 10.13
C GLY A 301 -12.56 17.75 9.46
N ILE A 302 -13.20 17.50 8.31
CA ILE A 302 -14.02 18.49 7.60
C ILE A 302 -15.23 18.91 8.46
N SER A 303 -15.95 17.94 9.01
CA SER A 303 -17.15 18.18 9.84
C SER A 303 -16.80 18.91 11.14
N ALA A 304 -15.68 18.54 11.77
CA ALA A 304 -15.16 19.21 12.97
C ALA A 304 -14.73 20.65 12.66
N ALA A 305 -14.04 20.89 11.54
CA ALA A 305 -13.67 22.24 11.13
C ALA A 305 -14.90 23.11 10.86
N PHE A 306 -15.94 22.56 10.24
CA PHE A 306 -17.21 23.26 10.05
C PHE A 306 -17.86 23.64 11.38
N PHE A 307 -17.98 22.70 12.31
CA PHE A 307 -18.54 22.93 13.64
C PHE A 307 -17.79 24.05 14.38
N TRP A 308 -16.46 23.96 14.44
CA TRP A 308 -15.67 24.98 15.12
C TRP A 308 -15.65 26.31 14.40
N ALA A 309 -15.77 26.34 13.07
CA ALA A 309 -15.93 27.58 12.33
C ALA A 309 -17.22 28.32 12.72
N LEU A 310 -18.30 27.60 13.06
CA LEU A 310 -19.51 28.19 13.63
C LEU A 310 -19.26 28.72 15.05
N VAL A 311 -18.71 27.88 15.94
CA VAL A 311 -18.47 28.24 17.35
C VAL A 311 -17.56 29.46 17.50
N PHE A 312 -16.48 29.52 16.72
CA PHE A 312 -15.51 30.61 16.81
C PHE A 312 -15.85 31.84 15.95
N ASP A 313 -17.02 31.86 15.29
CA ASP A 313 -17.43 32.92 14.38
C ASP A 313 -16.46 33.14 13.20
N TYR A 314 -15.86 32.07 12.70
CA TYR A 314 -14.97 32.14 11.53
C TYR A 314 -15.75 32.27 10.21
N LEU A 315 -17.07 32.09 10.22
CA LEU A 315 -17.91 32.29 9.06
C LEU A 315 -18.47 33.72 9.02
N LYS A 316 -18.16 34.44 7.95
CA LYS A 316 -18.72 35.76 7.61
C LYS A 316 -19.80 35.59 6.56
N PHE A 317 -20.92 36.26 6.78
CA PHE A 317 -22.00 36.35 5.80
C PHE A 317 -22.01 37.74 5.20
N ASN A 318 -21.89 37.82 3.88
CA ASN A 318 -21.79 39.07 3.13
C ASN A 318 -22.79 39.05 1.97
N THR A 319 -23.37 40.21 1.65
CA THR A 319 -24.14 40.39 0.41
C THR A 319 -23.24 41.09 -0.61
N GLU A 320 -22.96 40.43 -1.73
CA GLU A 320 -22.19 41.01 -2.82
C GLU A 320 -22.91 42.19 -3.48
N SER A 321 -22.18 43.00 -4.25
CA SER A 321 -22.76 44.07 -5.09
C SER A 321 -23.78 43.57 -6.12
N SER A 322 -23.73 42.28 -6.45
CA SER A 322 -24.69 41.58 -7.31
C SER A 322 -26.04 41.31 -6.61
N GLY A 323 -26.13 41.55 -5.30
CA GLY A 323 -27.27 41.18 -4.45
C GLY A 323 -27.23 39.72 -4.00
N GLN A 324 -26.18 38.96 -4.34
CA GLN A 324 -26.03 37.57 -3.93
C GLN A 324 -25.42 37.48 -2.54
N ASP A 325 -26.07 36.73 -1.66
CA ASP A 325 -25.54 36.41 -0.34
C ASP A 325 -24.51 35.28 -0.42
N VAL A 326 -23.37 35.47 0.25
CA VAL A 326 -22.23 34.55 0.24
C VAL A 326 -21.60 34.40 1.62
N PHE A 327 -21.05 33.22 1.87
CA PHE A 327 -20.23 32.89 3.03
C PHE A 327 -18.74 32.95 2.68
N ASP A 328 -17.97 33.56 3.58
CA ASP A 328 -16.51 33.59 3.55
C ASP A 328 -15.93 33.21 4.90
N LEU A 329 -14.67 32.78 4.90
CA LEU A 329 -13.89 32.62 6.12
C LEU A 329 -13.30 33.95 6.60
N GLU A 330 -13.16 34.09 7.91
CA GLU A 330 -12.57 35.26 8.54
C GLU A 330 -11.04 35.29 8.38
N ASN A 331 -10.58 36.03 7.37
CA ASN A 331 -9.17 36.17 7.00
C ASN A 331 -8.26 36.55 8.18
N ILE A 332 -8.67 37.52 9.00
CA ILE A 332 -7.80 38.07 10.05
C ILE A 332 -7.62 37.06 11.20
N LEU A 333 -8.71 36.44 11.65
CA LEU A 333 -8.65 35.47 12.75
C LEU A 333 -7.93 34.18 12.36
N LEU A 334 -8.07 33.76 11.10
CA LEU A 334 -7.42 32.55 10.59
C LEU A 334 -6.00 32.81 10.06
N GLY A 335 -5.61 34.06 9.86
CA GLY A 335 -4.32 34.42 9.28
C GLY A 335 -4.17 34.00 7.82
N ILE A 336 -5.28 34.00 7.05
CA ILE A 336 -5.32 33.62 5.64
C ILE A 336 -5.47 34.86 4.75
N SER A 337 -4.86 34.83 3.56
CA SER A 337 -4.94 35.94 2.60
C SER A 337 -6.29 36.04 1.89
N ASP A 338 -6.97 34.90 1.74
CA ASP A 338 -8.25 34.77 1.05
C ASP A 338 -9.08 33.70 1.74
N GLY A 339 -10.31 34.07 2.10
CA GLY A 339 -11.29 33.21 2.79
C GLY A 339 -12.44 32.80 1.88
N THR A 340 -12.33 33.00 0.57
CA THR A 340 -13.39 32.65 -0.38
C THR A 340 -13.67 31.14 -0.34
N LEU A 341 -14.92 30.80 -0.03
CA LEU A 341 -15.43 29.42 -0.02
C LEU A 341 -16.02 29.07 -1.38
N LEU A 342 -15.44 28.07 -2.05
CA LEU A 342 -15.80 27.67 -3.41
C LEU A 342 -16.35 26.24 -3.46
N VAL A 343 -17.46 26.10 -4.18
CA VAL A 343 -18.14 24.82 -4.46
C VAL A 343 -17.73 24.29 -5.85
N ASP A 344 -18.31 23.16 -6.27
CA ASP A 344 -17.95 22.36 -7.45
C ASP A 344 -17.90 23.09 -8.80
N ASP A 345 -18.47 24.29 -8.96
CA ASP A 345 -18.38 25.08 -10.19
C ASP A 345 -17.68 26.43 -10.00
N GLN A 346 -16.82 26.55 -8.98
CA GLN A 346 -16.28 27.83 -8.52
C GLN A 346 -17.37 28.84 -8.10
N LYS A 347 -18.59 28.34 -7.89
CA LYS A 347 -19.67 29.10 -7.25
C LYS A 347 -19.28 29.34 -5.79
N ARG A 348 -19.51 30.56 -5.31
CA ARG A 348 -19.32 30.89 -3.90
C ARG A 348 -20.42 30.24 -3.05
N ALA A 349 -20.05 29.74 -1.89
CA ALA A 349 -21.02 29.18 -0.94
C ALA A 349 -21.99 30.27 -0.49
N SER A 350 -23.28 30.01 -0.57
CA SER A 350 -24.39 30.91 -0.22
C SER A 350 -25.29 30.33 0.88
N LYS A 351 -25.16 29.02 1.14
CA LYS A 351 -25.93 28.27 2.14
C LYS A 351 -24.99 27.47 3.05
N LEU A 352 -25.44 27.12 4.25
CA LEU A 352 -24.61 26.39 5.23
C LEU A 352 -24.12 25.02 4.73
N HIS A 353 -24.94 24.25 4.01
CA HIS A 353 -24.48 22.98 3.44
C HIS A 353 -23.42 23.17 2.34
N GLU A 354 -23.50 24.28 1.59
CA GLU A 354 -22.48 24.63 0.59
C GLU A 354 -21.16 25.04 1.28
N VAL A 355 -21.18 25.55 2.51
CA VAL A 355 -19.96 25.81 3.31
C VAL A 355 -19.27 24.49 3.67
N LEU A 356 -20.02 23.48 4.14
CA LEU A 356 -19.45 22.16 4.42
C LEU A 356 -18.88 21.51 3.15
N GLN A 357 -19.57 21.65 2.02
CA GLN A 357 -19.08 21.20 0.71
C GLN A 357 -17.80 21.95 0.31
N ALA A 358 -17.75 23.27 0.46
CA ALA A 358 -16.58 24.08 0.14
C ALA A 358 -15.36 23.68 0.99
N LEU A 359 -15.55 23.42 2.29
CA LEU A 359 -14.50 22.89 3.16
C LEU A 359 -14.00 21.51 2.69
N SER A 360 -14.90 20.66 2.19
CA SER A 360 -14.53 19.37 1.59
C SER A 360 -13.69 19.53 0.32
N MET A 361 -13.81 20.67 -0.38
CA MET A 361 -13.06 21.00 -1.59
C MET A 361 -11.76 21.78 -1.30
N GLN A 362 -11.59 22.27 -0.07
CA GLN A 362 -10.48 23.14 0.36
C GLN A 362 -9.82 22.60 1.64
N PRO A 363 -9.09 21.47 1.58
CA PRO A 363 -8.49 20.85 2.77
C PRO A 363 -7.53 21.77 3.54
N SER A 364 -6.88 22.72 2.86
CA SER A 364 -6.01 23.71 3.50
C SER A 364 -6.74 24.60 4.51
N TYR A 365 -8.01 24.94 4.26
CA TYR A 365 -8.83 25.68 5.21
C TYR A 365 -9.20 24.82 6.42
N VAL A 366 -9.54 23.54 6.20
CA VAL A 366 -9.82 22.58 7.27
C VAL A 366 -8.63 22.47 8.22
N SER A 367 -7.42 22.27 7.68
CA SER A 367 -6.18 22.21 8.47
C SER A 367 -5.91 23.51 9.23
N THR A 368 -6.16 24.67 8.61
CA THR A 368 -5.95 25.98 9.24
C THR A 368 -6.92 26.21 10.40
N ILE A 369 -8.21 25.96 10.20
CA ILE A 369 -9.24 26.09 11.23
C ILE A 369 -8.93 25.17 12.41
N ARG A 370 -8.67 23.89 12.15
CA ARG A 370 -8.38 22.91 13.22
C ARG A 370 -7.13 23.29 14.02
N LYS A 371 -6.08 23.75 13.36
CA LYS A 371 -4.87 24.24 14.04
C LYS A 371 -5.19 25.43 14.94
N LYS A 372 -5.94 26.42 14.46
CA LYS A 372 -6.32 27.62 15.23
C LYS A 372 -7.25 27.34 16.40
N VAL A 373 -8.14 26.37 16.23
CA VAL A 373 -9.02 25.89 17.28
C VAL A 373 -8.21 25.18 18.36
N GLN A 374 -7.31 24.28 17.97
CA GLN A 374 -6.46 23.56 18.92
C GLN A 374 -5.59 24.53 19.74
N GLU A 375 -4.94 25.50 19.09
CA GLU A 375 -4.16 26.56 19.79
C GLU A 375 -4.99 27.28 20.87
N GLN A 376 -6.29 27.53 20.63
CA GLN A 376 -7.18 28.19 21.58
C GLN A 376 -7.72 27.24 22.66
N ILE A 377 -8.00 25.98 22.32
CA ILE A 377 -8.43 24.96 23.28
C ILE A 377 -7.31 24.66 24.26
N ASP A 378 -6.08 24.48 23.77
CA ASP A 378 -4.90 24.24 24.62
C ASP A 378 -4.70 25.41 25.60
N PHE A 379 -4.73 26.65 25.09
CA PHE A 379 -4.63 27.84 25.93
C PHE A 379 -5.75 27.92 26.99
N ALA A 380 -6.99 27.59 26.62
CA ALA A 380 -8.11 27.59 27.56
C ALA A 380 -7.98 26.49 28.61
N THR A 381 -7.49 25.31 28.23
CA THR A 381 -7.33 24.15 29.13
C THR A 381 -6.19 24.36 30.12
N ASP A 382 -5.12 25.03 29.69
CA ASP A 382 -4.00 25.42 30.56
C ASP A 382 -4.36 26.56 31.52
N SER A 383 -5.30 27.42 31.13
CA SER A 383 -5.84 28.42 32.02
C SER A 383 -6.69 27.71 33.08
N SER A 384 -6.34 27.82 34.37
CA SER A 384 -7.06 27.17 35.49
C SER A 384 -8.48 27.73 35.74
N ILE A 385 -9.16 28.16 34.68
CA ILE A 385 -10.49 28.71 34.63
C ILE A 385 -11.48 27.54 34.48
N PRO A 386 -12.53 27.48 35.30
CA PRO A 386 -13.60 26.49 35.13
C PRO A 386 -14.22 26.56 33.73
N VAL A 387 -14.54 25.41 33.14
CA VAL A 387 -15.04 25.32 31.75
C VAL A 387 -16.27 26.20 31.53
N GLU A 388 -17.16 26.32 32.51
CA GLU A 388 -18.39 27.10 32.41
C GLU A 388 -18.14 28.62 32.23
N LYS A 389 -16.93 29.08 32.57
CA LYS A 389 -16.50 30.47 32.45
C LYS A 389 -15.66 30.73 31.21
N THR A 390 -15.26 29.70 30.46
CA THR A 390 -14.47 29.89 29.26
C THR A 390 -15.32 30.52 28.15
N GLU A 391 -14.67 31.30 27.29
CA GLU A 391 -15.33 31.89 26.12
C GLU A 391 -15.86 30.80 25.17
N ILE A 392 -15.08 29.73 25.00
CA ILE A 392 -15.38 28.62 24.11
C ILE A 392 -16.66 27.91 24.57
N TYR A 393 -16.80 27.59 25.86
CA TYR A 393 -18.02 26.97 26.38
C TYR A 393 -19.24 27.86 26.18
N ARG A 394 -19.11 29.18 26.39
CA ARG A 394 -20.22 30.13 26.16
C ARG A 394 -20.65 30.15 24.69
N LYS A 395 -19.68 30.16 23.76
CA LYS A 395 -19.91 30.09 22.32
C LYS A 395 -20.54 28.77 21.89
N MET A 396 -20.09 27.64 22.45
CA MET A 396 -20.72 26.33 22.21
C MET A 396 -22.14 26.26 22.75
N LYS A 397 -22.43 26.91 23.88
CA LYS A 397 -23.79 26.97 24.43
C LYS A 397 -24.71 27.83 23.55
N ASN A 398 -24.19 28.92 23.00
CA ASN A 398 -24.94 29.90 22.20
C ASN A 398 -24.36 29.99 20.78
N ILE A 399 -24.46 28.91 20.01
CA ILE A 399 -23.93 28.88 18.64
C ILE A 399 -24.74 29.84 17.80
N GLN A 400 -24.05 30.73 17.10
CA GLN A 400 -24.68 31.70 16.23
C GLN A 400 -24.46 31.34 14.78
N THR A 401 -25.54 31.21 14.02
CA THR A 401 -25.46 30.94 12.59
C THR A 401 -26.38 31.85 11.79
N TRP A 402 -26.05 32.01 10.51
CA TRP A 402 -26.82 32.79 9.55
C TRP A 402 -27.79 31.87 8.82
N TYR A 403 -29.07 32.23 8.85
CA TYR A 403 -30.07 31.57 8.01
C TYR A 403 -31.13 32.57 7.53
N LYS A 404 -31.86 32.18 6.48
CA LYS A 404 -33.00 32.96 5.99
C LYS A 404 -34.30 32.43 6.62
N PRO A 405 -35.17 33.29 7.16
CA PRO A 405 -36.45 32.88 7.76
C PRO A 405 -37.31 31.98 6.86
N GLU A 406 -37.23 32.19 5.54
CA GLU A 406 -37.88 31.37 4.51
C GLU A 406 -37.50 29.88 4.57
N TRP A 407 -36.27 29.54 5.01
CA TRP A 407 -35.81 28.16 5.06
C TRP A 407 -36.52 27.33 6.14
N ILE A 408 -36.95 27.98 7.22
CA ILE A 408 -37.57 27.29 8.37
C ILE A 408 -38.99 27.78 8.65
N GLY A 409 -39.61 28.44 7.66
CA GLY A 409 -40.99 28.91 7.74
C GLY A 409 -41.25 29.98 8.80
N LEU A 410 -40.27 30.80 9.13
CA LEU A 410 -40.44 31.96 9.99
C LEU A 410 -40.89 33.22 9.22
N GLU A 411 -41.30 33.09 7.95
CA GLU A 411 -41.86 34.17 7.15
C GLU A 411 -43.05 34.81 7.87
N THR A 412 -43.07 36.15 7.91
CA THR A 412 -44.25 36.91 8.34
C THR A 412 -44.87 37.58 7.12
N GLU A 413 -46.19 37.75 7.09
CA GLU A 413 -46.92 38.41 5.99
C GLU A 413 -46.38 39.82 5.65
N GLU A 414 -45.59 40.43 6.54
CA GLU A 414 -45.02 41.77 6.41
C GLU A 414 -43.60 41.82 5.79
N THR A 415 -42.92 40.69 5.58
CA THR A 415 -41.52 40.69 5.13
C THR A 415 -41.35 40.14 3.71
N VAL A 416 -41.41 41.03 2.72
CA VAL A 416 -40.99 40.76 1.35
C VAL A 416 -39.45 40.67 1.34
N HIS A 417 -38.89 39.46 1.48
CA HIS A 417 -37.46 39.15 1.60
C HIS A 417 -36.80 39.60 2.92
N PRO A 418 -36.99 38.88 4.04
CA PRO A 418 -36.22 39.15 5.24
C PRO A 418 -34.72 38.90 4.98
N ALA A 419 -33.89 39.91 5.27
CA ALA A 419 -32.44 39.77 5.26
C ALA A 419 -32.02 38.59 6.15
N ALA A 420 -30.92 37.90 5.80
CA ALA A 420 -30.40 36.82 6.64
C ALA A 420 -30.16 37.33 8.06
N GLN A 421 -30.57 36.52 9.04
CA GLN A 421 -30.43 36.87 10.45
C GLN A 421 -29.42 35.94 11.09
N LYS A 422 -28.57 36.52 11.95
CA LYS A 422 -27.68 35.74 12.81
C LYS A 422 -28.43 35.45 14.10
N LEU A 423 -28.69 34.17 14.38
CA LEU A 423 -29.51 33.75 15.50
C LEU A 423 -28.82 32.65 16.29
N ASP A 424 -29.14 32.61 17.58
CA ASP A 424 -28.69 31.55 18.49
C ASP A 424 -29.46 30.27 18.14
N VAL A 425 -28.72 29.21 17.81
CA VAL A 425 -29.28 27.90 17.44
C VAL A 425 -28.72 26.80 18.33
N SER A 426 -29.51 25.74 18.49
CA SER A 426 -29.09 24.49 19.10
C SER A 426 -28.23 23.66 18.13
N LEU A 427 -27.37 22.81 18.67
CA LEU A 427 -26.66 21.77 17.91
C LEU A 427 -27.59 20.92 17.04
N PHE A 428 -28.80 20.65 17.52
CA PHE A 428 -29.82 19.85 16.83
C PHE A 428 -30.46 20.60 15.65
N GLU A 429 -30.42 21.93 15.63
CA GLU A 429 -31.04 22.70 14.54
C GLU A 429 -30.13 22.82 13.31
N ILE A 430 -28.81 22.69 13.49
CA ILE A 430 -27.84 22.88 12.41
C ILE A 430 -28.09 21.91 11.25
N PRO A 431 -28.23 20.58 11.45
CA PRO A 431 -28.45 19.66 10.34
C PRO A 431 -29.84 19.85 9.71
N LEU A 432 -30.87 20.18 10.48
CA LEU A 432 -32.20 20.52 9.97
C LEU A 432 -32.19 21.80 9.11
N ILE A 433 -31.53 22.87 9.54
CA ILE A 433 -31.38 24.11 8.77
C ILE A 433 -30.64 23.82 7.46
N MET A 434 -29.61 22.98 7.51
CA MET A 434 -28.89 22.54 6.31
C MET A 434 -29.82 21.79 5.35
N LYS A 435 -30.57 20.79 5.86
CA LYS A 435 -31.55 20.01 5.08
C LYS A 435 -32.59 20.90 4.42
N ALA A 436 -33.15 21.84 5.15
CA ALA A 436 -34.18 22.74 4.64
C ALA A 436 -33.68 23.65 3.50
N ALA A 437 -32.38 23.97 3.49
CA ALA A 437 -31.76 24.75 2.43
C ALA A 437 -31.31 23.92 1.22
N MET A 438 -31.24 22.58 1.34
CA MET A 438 -30.76 21.65 0.32
C MET A 438 -31.84 21.32 -0.72
N PRO A 439 -31.47 21.13 -2.01
CA PRO A 439 -32.34 20.48 -2.98
C PRO A 439 -32.66 19.03 -2.54
N ALA A 440 -33.89 18.58 -2.81
CA ALA A 440 -34.31 17.21 -2.48
C ALA A 440 -33.42 16.13 -3.14
N SER A 441 -32.82 16.41 -4.31
CA SER A 441 -31.89 15.51 -5.00
C SER A 441 -30.53 15.36 -4.32
N GLU A 442 -30.14 16.28 -3.45
CA GLU A 442 -28.84 16.32 -2.77
C GLU A 442 -28.95 15.94 -1.29
N THR A 443 -30.17 15.80 -0.77
CA THR A 443 -30.42 15.54 0.64
C THR A 443 -29.95 14.14 1.01
N ASN A 444 -29.09 14.06 2.02
CA ASN A 444 -28.58 12.81 2.58
C ASN A 444 -28.60 12.90 4.11
N ASP A 445 -29.64 12.33 4.71
CA ASP A 445 -29.87 12.37 6.16
C ASP A 445 -28.73 11.67 6.92
N GLU A 446 -28.14 10.60 6.38
CA GLU A 446 -27.00 9.91 7.02
C GLU A 446 -25.78 10.83 7.18
N ARG A 447 -25.51 11.67 6.17
CA ARG A 447 -24.41 12.65 6.24
C ARG A 447 -24.68 13.75 7.27
N LEU A 448 -25.93 14.18 7.39
CA LEU A 448 -26.36 15.18 8.38
C LEU A 448 -26.30 14.63 9.81
N LEU A 449 -26.70 13.36 10.00
CA LEU A 449 -26.55 12.67 11.29
C LEU A 449 -25.09 12.46 11.67
N LYS A 450 -24.21 12.13 10.70
CA LYS A 450 -22.76 12.08 10.93
C LYS A 450 -22.21 13.44 11.37
N LEU A 451 -22.68 14.54 10.79
CA LEU A 451 -22.30 15.88 11.25
C LEU A 451 -22.70 16.10 12.72
N LEU A 452 -23.94 15.77 13.11
CA LEU A 452 -24.38 15.85 14.51
C LEU A 452 -23.49 15.02 15.43
N GLN A 453 -23.18 13.77 15.06
CA GLN A 453 -22.27 12.92 15.84
C GLN A 453 -20.90 13.57 16.04
N VAL A 454 -20.34 14.20 15.00
CA VAL A 454 -19.06 14.92 15.12
C VAL A 454 -19.19 16.12 16.05
N MET A 455 -20.26 16.93 15.95
CA MET A 455 -20.47 18.07 16.83
C MET A 455 -20.57 17.64 18.31
N LEU A 456 -21.29 16.55 18.59
CA LEU A 456 -21.40 15.97 19.93
C LEU A 456 -20.04 15.47 20.45
N LYS A 457 -19.28 14.75 19.61
CA LYS A 457 -17.95 14.23 19.96
C LYS A 457 -16.93 15.34 20.21
N GLU A 458 -16.86 16.35 19.36
CA GLU A 458 -15.98 17.52 19.54
C GLU A 458 -16.35 18.28 20.82
N SER A 459 -17.66 18.43 21.10
CA SER A 459 -18.13 19.07 22.33
C SER A 459 -17.71 18.29 23.58
N ALA A 460 -17.90 16.97 23.60
CA ALA A 460 -17.45 16.14 24.72
C ALA A 460 -15.92 16.10 24.86
N SER A 461 -15.18 16.10 23.75
CA SER A 461 -13.72 16.13 23.76
C SER A 461 -13.20 17.42 24.39
N TYR A 462 -13.82 18.56 24.07
CA TYR A 462 -13.53 19.83 24.73
C TYR A 462 -13.83 19.77 26.24
N LEU A 463 -14.99 19.24 26.65
CA LEU A 463 -15.35 19.11 28.07
C LEU A 463 -14.43 18.14 28.84
N ALA A 464 -13.95 17.08 28.18
CA ALA A 464 -13.02 16.11 28.76
C ALA A 464 -11.67 16.74 29.13
N GLY A 465 -11.21 17.76 28.39
CA GLY A 465 -10.00 18.51 28.73
C GLY A 465 -10.04 19.17 30.12
N PHE A 466 -11.24 19.47 30.64
CA PHE A 466 -11.45 20.16 31.92
C PHE A 466 -12.04 19.27 33.03
N SER A 467 -12.16 17.97 32.80
CA SER A 467 -12.96 17.09 33.67
C SER A 467 -12.23 15.78 33.95
N SER A 468 -12.40 15.28 35.17
CA SER A 468 -12.06 13.88 35.44
C SER A 468 -13.07 12.96 34.72
N PRO A 469 -12.72 11.67 34.49
CA PRO A 469 -13.67 10.71 33.92
C PRO A 469 -14.99 10.58 34.71
N GLU A 470 -14.96 10.81 36.03
CA GLU A 470 -16.14 10.74 36.91
C GLU A 470 -17.07 11.95 36.74
N GLU A 471 -16.52 13.13 36.46
CA GLU A 471 -17.29 14.38 36.29
C GLU A 471 -17.80 14.60 34.86
N LEU A 472 -17.12 13.99 33.87
CA LEU A 472 -17.38 14.21 32.45
C LEU A 472 -18.84 13.93 32.07
N ALA A 473 -19.40 12.81 32.54
CA ALA A 473 -20.79 12.44 32.26
C ALA A 473 -21.78 13.53 32.73
N GLY A 474 -21.55 14.12 33.90
CA GLY A 474 -22.39 15.21 34.43
C GLY A 474 -22.31 16.49 33.60
N LYS A 475 -21.11 16.84 33.10
CA LYS A 475 -20.93 18.01 32.24
C LYS A 475 -21.54 17.80 30.85
N ILE A 476 -21.35 16.62 30.25
CA ILE A 476 -22.00 16.24 28.99
C ILE A 476 -23.52 16.32 29.15
N ARG A 477 -24.09 15.72 30.21
CA ARG A 477 -25.52 15.77 30.50
C ARG A 477 -26.03 17.22 30.54
N THR A 478 -25.34 18.09 31.28
CA THR A 478 -25.76 19.48 31.45
C THR A 478 -25.73 20.23 30.13
N PHE A 479 -24.64 20.11 29.37
CA PHE A 479 -24.49 20.78 28.09
C PHE A 479 -25.52 20.30 27.05
N ILE A 480 -25.71 18.97 26.93
CA ILE A 480 -26.67 18.42 25.98
C ILE A 480 -28.12 18.71 26.39
N SER A 481 -28.44 18.73 27.69
CA SER A 481 -29.75 19.19 28.17
C SER A 481 -30.01 20.64 27.77
N ASP A 482 -29.05 21.54 27.98
CA ASP A 482 -29.17 22.95 27.56
C ASP A 482 -29.44 23.08 26.05
N GLN A 483 -28.76 22.28 25.22
CA GLN A 483 -28.98 22.26 23.77
C GLN A 483 -30.35 21.67 23.41
N TYR A 484 -30.78 20.63 24.12
CA TYR A 484 -32.06 19.97 23.89
C TYR A 484 -33.27 20.83 24.26
N ASP A 485 -33.18 21.55 25.38
CA ASP A 485 -34.21 22.48 25.84
C ASP A 485 -34.39 23.61 24.83
N LYS A 486 -33.28 24.21 24.36
CA LYS A 486 -33.29 25.22 23.30
C LYS A 486 -33.91 24.71 22.01
N PHE A 487 -33.56 23.49 21.60
CA PHE A 487 -34.12 22.88 20.40
C PHE A 487 -35.63 22.70 20.51
N THR A 488 -36.09 22.16 21.64
CA THR A 488 -37.51 21.93 21.88
C THR A 488 -38.31 23.23 21.94
N GLU A 489 -37.76 24.27 22.57
CA GLU A 489 -38.35 25.61 22.59
C GLU A 489 -38.42 26.21 21.18
N SER A 490 -37.35 26.08 20.38
CA SER A 490 -37.34 26.55 18.99
C SER A 490 -38.37 25.84 18.12
N LEU A 491 -38.44 24.51 18.19
CA LEU A 491 -39.45 23.74 17.45
C LEU A 491 -40.87 24.18 17.82
N LYS A 492 -41.14 24.38 19.11
CA LYS A 492 -42.44 24.86 19.58
C LYS A 492 -42.75 26.26 19.04
N ASN A 493 -41.77 27.18 19.07
CA ASN A 493 -41.94 28.53 18.53
C ASN A 493 -42.20 28.53 17.02
N ILE A 494 -41.60 27.61 16.27
CA ILE A 494 -41.84 27.43 14.83
C ILE A 494 -43.24 26.85 14.59
N GLU A 495 -43.62 25.82 15.33
CA GLU A 495 -44.93 25.15 15.24
C GLU A 495 -46.08 26.13 15.55
N GLU A 496 -45.91 27.00 16.55
CA GLU A 496 -46.90 28.03 16.92
C GLU A 496 -47.18 29.04 15.79
N LYS A 497 -46.22 29.28 14.88
CA LYS A 497 -46.44 30.14 13.71
C LYS A 497 -47.28 29.47 12.63
N ASN A 498 -47.42 28.14 12.66
CA ASN A 498 -48.27 27.34 11.79
C ASN A 498 -48.14 27.66 10.29
N THR A 499 -46.90 27.78 9.81
CA THR A 499 -46.61 27.96 8.38
C THR A 499 -46.34 26.60 7.73
N ASP A 500 -46.62 26.47 6.42
CA ASP A 500 -46.38 25.22 5.69
C ASP A 500 -44.90 24.77 5.75
N ALA A 501 -43.97 25.72 5.67
CA ALA A 501 -42.55 25.45 5.77
C ALA A 501 -42.12 25.10 7.20
N GLY A 502 -42.68 25.77 8.22
CA GLY A 502 -42.41 25.50 9.62
C GLY A 502 -42.93 24.13 10.05
N ASN A 503 -44.14 23.76 9.61
CA ASN A 503 -44.71 22.44 9.88
C ASN A 503 -43.87 21.32 9.24
N LYS A 504 -43.36 21.51 8.01
CA LYS A 504 -42.43 20.56 7.38
C LYS A 504 -41.13 20.44 8.15
N PHE A 505 -40.60 21.54 8.66
CA PHE A 505 -39.37 21.56 9.45
C PHE A 505 -39.54 20.82 10.80
N VAL A 506 -40.63 21.09 11.52
CA VAL A 506 -40.90 20.52 12.84
C VAL A 506 -41.24 19.03 12.80
N HIS A 507 -41.92 18.59 11.73
CA HIS A 507 -42.31 17.20 11.52
C HIS A 507 -41.37 16.44 10.57
N ASP A 508 -40.18 16.97 10.30
CA ASP A 508 -39.17 16.25 9.50
C ASP A 508 -38.74 14.98 10.24
N SER A 509 -38.63 13.85 9.51
CA SER A 509 -38.19 12.58 10.09
C SER A 509 -36.80 12.66 10.72
N LEU A 510 -35.95 13.57 10.22
CA LEU A 510 -34.61 13.81 10.73
C LEU A 510 -34.63 14.24 12.20
N VAL A 511 -35.66 14.96 12.67
CA VAL A 511 -35.80 15.34 14.08
C VAL A 511 -35.76 14.11 14.98
N ALA A 512 -36.51 13.06 14.64
CA ALA A 512 -36.56 11.86 15.45
C ALA A 512 -35.23 11.07 15.38
N ASP A 513 -34.57 11.05 14.23
CA ASP A 513 -33.30 10.35 14.04
C ASP A 513 -32.11 11.08 14.71
N GLU A 514 -32.15 12.42 14.80
CA GLU A 514 -31.20 13.23 15.57
C GLU A 514 -31.30 12.94 17.07
N LEU A 515 -32.53 12.80 17.61
CA LEU A 515 -32.77 12.42 18.99
C LEU A 515 -32.26 11.00 19.30
N ASP A 516 -32.52 10.03 18.41
CA ASP A 516 -31.97 8.68 18.55
C ASP A 516 -30.42 8.71 18.51
N THR A 517 -29.83 9.50 17.61
CA THR A 517 -28.38 9.66 17.49
C THR A 517 -27.75 10.25 18.74
N ALA A 518 -28.34 11.31 19.30
CA ALA A 518 -27.86 11.91 20.55
C ALA A 518 -28.08 10.98 21.75
N ALA A 519 -29.18 10.22 21.78
CA ALA A 519 -29.41 9.24 22.84
C ALA A 519 -28.37 8.13 22.85
N ILE A 520 -27.98 7.60 21.68
CA ILE A 520 -26.88 6.62 21.56
C ILE A 520 -25.59 7.22 22.11
N PHE A 521 -25.24 8.43 21.67
CA PHE A 521 -24.06 9.15 22.17
C PHE A 521 -24.08 9.34 23.70
N LEU A 522 -25.23 9.71 24.27
CA LEU A 522 -25.38 9.87 25.73
C LEU A 522 -25.23 8.54 26.47
N GLN A 523 -25.75 7.44 25.93
CA GLN A 523 -25.58 6.09 26.51
C GLN A 523 -24.11 5.65 26.50
N GLU A 524 -23.38 5.91 25.41
CA GLU A 524 -21.94 5.64 25.31
C GLU A 524 -21.13 6.43 26.35
N ASN A 525 -21.64 7.60 26.77
CA ASN A 525 -21.02 8.46 27.78
C ASN A 525 -21.64 8.32 29.19
N GLY A 526 -22.46 7.28 29.43
CA GLY A 526 -23.02 6.97 30.76
C GLY A 526 -24.18 7.85 31.23
N VAL A 527 -24.80 8.62 30.33
CA VAL A 527 -25.92 9.54 30.63
C VAL A 527 -27.25 8.91 30.22
N TYR A 528 -27.73 7.94 31.00
CA TYR A 528 -28.89 7.11 30.63
C TYR A 528 -30.25 7.79 30.79
N ASP A 529 -30.38 8.74 31.73
CA ASP A 529 -31.65 9.39 32.05
C ASP A 529 -32.13 10.30 30.91
N LEU A 530 -31.26 11.22 30.46
CA LEU A 530 -31.55 12.11 29.34
C LEU A 530 -31.69 11.33 28.02
N ALA A 531 -30.89 10.26 27.85
CA ALA A 531 -31.01 9.38 26.68
C ALA A 531 -32.40 8.72 26.61
N ALA A 532 -32.93 8.24 27.74
CA ALA A 532 -34.25 7.62 27.79
C ALA A 532 -35.38 8.62 27.45
N GLU A 533 -35.24 9.88 27.87
CA GLU A 533 -36.16 10.97 27.51
C GLU A 533 -36.13 11.24 26.00
N MET A 534 -34.94 11.40 25.41
CA MET A 534 -34.79 11.61 23.97
C MET A 534 -35.35 10.44 23.15
N ILE A 535 -35.10 9.19 23.54
CA ILE A 535 -35.65 7.98 22.88
C ILE A 535 -37.17 7.99 22.93
N LYS A 536 -37.76 8.37 24.07
CA LYS A 536 -39.22 8.46 24.19
C LYS A 536 -39.77 9.50 23.22
N ASN A 537 -39.17 10.70 23.20
CA ASN A 537 -39.62 11.79 22.34
C ASN A 537 -39.39 11.48 20.85
N ALA A 538 -38.34 10.74 20.49
CA ALA A 538 -38.11 10.23 19.14
C ALA A 538 -39.21 9.25 18.71
N LYS A 539 -39.61 8.32 19.59
CA LYS A 539 -40.71 7.38 19.34
C LYS A 539 -42.04 8.09 19.16
N ASP A 540 -42.34 9.07 20.02
CA ASP A 540 -43.58 9.84 19.96
C ASP A 540 -43.68 10.65 18.65
N ARG A 541 -42.55 11.03 18.04
CA ARG A 541 -42.50 11.70 16.73
C ARG A 541 -42.57 10.75 15.53
N LYS A 542 -42.22 9.47 15.72
CA LYS A 542 -42.29 8.42 14.68
C LYS A 542 -43.68 7.77 14.61
N ALA A 543 -44.46 7.85 15.69
CA ALA A 543 -45.83 7.36 15.80
C ALA A 543 -46.82 8.33 15.15
#